data_AF-A0A7C7QBH0-F1
#
_entry.id   AF-A0A7C7QBH0-F1
#
_cell.length_a   1.000
_cell.length_b   1.000
_cell.length_c   1.000
_cell.angle_alpha   90.00
_cell.angle_beta   90.00
_cell.angle_gamma   90.00
#
_symmetry.space_group_name_H-M   'P 1'
#
loop_
_entity.id
_entity.type
_entity.pdbx_description
1 polymer ?
#
loop_
_entity_poly.entity_id
_entity_poly.type
_entity_poly.pdbx_seq_one_letter_code
_entity_poly.pdbx_strand_id
1 'polypeptide(L)'
;PSDTNWRQDIFLRDWKGGITTRISVSSSGTEGDGFSEAPSVSYDGRFVAFVSNAYDLDSTCNYAARHILVRDRTTDKTACVSLASDGTQADGDSWNPSISADGRFVAFGSDADNLVPGDDNNRRDIFVRDQGAGGPVAGTIPTSGGLLVASGIVLNFPPDTFTDTAVVTHTARSPGDAPSPGDNLTGIGHFFDVDAVYRSTGLPAQPASGKSYTVTISYSDAEKGPAIESTLALYYWDGGQWVKEASSQVDTANNTVTAAPNHLSLWAVLGETRRVYLPLVLRDY
;
A
#
# COMPACT_ATOMS: atom_id res chain seq x y z
N PRO A 1 -21.15 12.04 -15.00
CA PRO A 1 -19.87 12.74 -14.76
C PRO A 1 -19.93 14.15 -15.37
N SER A 2 -19.51 15.17 -14.63
CA SER A 2 -19.44 16.58 -15.03
C SER A 2 -18.11 16.88 -15.71
N ASP A 3 -17.87 16.23 -16.85
CA ASP A 3 -16.73 16.55 -17.69
C ASP A 3 -16.98 17.86 -18.43
N THR A 4 -16.18 18.88 -18.11
CA THR A 4 -16.44 20.24 -18.59
C THR A 4 -15.24 20.89 -19.26
N ASN A 5 -14.04 20.30 -19.16
CA ASN A 5 -12.82 20.91 -19.68
C ASN A 5 -12.53 20.58 -21.16
N TRP A 6 -13.26 19.62 -21.76
CA TRP A 6 -13.06 19.17 -23.16
C TRP A 6 -11.64 18.63 -23.43
N ARG A 7 -10.96 18.15 -22.38
CA ARG A 7 -9.64 17.53 -22.44
C ARG A 7 -9.76 16.02 -22.22
N GLN A 8 -8.69 15.29 -22.52
CA GLN A 8 -8.60 13.89 -22.12
C GLN A 8 -8.40 13.81 -20.60
N ASP A 9 -9.10 12.89 -19.96
CA ASP A 9 -9.04 12.66 -18.52
C ASP A 9 -8.81 11.18 -18.22
N ILE A 10 -8.33 10.92 -17.02
CA ILE A 10 -8.24 9.58 -16.48
C ILE A 10 -9.47 9.29 -15.63
N PHE A 11 -10.16 8.20 -15.95
CA PHE A 11 -11.24 7.68 -15.14
C PHE A 11 -10.92 6.26 -14.67
N LEU A 12 -11.26 5.95 -13.43
CA LEU A 12 -11.20 4.60 -12.88
C LEU A 12 -12.62 4.05 -12.73
N ARG A 13 -12.84 2.80 -13.14
CA ARG A 13 -14.11 2.09 -12.98
C ARG A 13 -13.92 0.97 -11.97
N ASP A 14 -14.67 1.02 -10.87
CA ASP A 14 -14.91 -0.16 -10.04
C ASP A 14 -15.95 -1.03 -10.74
N TRP A 15 -15.53 -2.23 -11.13
CA TRP A 15 -16.41 -3.18 -11.83
C TRP A 15 -17.46 -3.81 -10.90
N LYS A 16 -17.11 -4.07 -9.63
CA LYS A 16 -18.00 -4.71 -8.66
C LYS A 16 -19.06 -3.73 -8.17
N GLY A 17 -18.65 -2.48 -7.88
CA GLY A 17 -19.53 -1.41 -7.45
C GLY A 17 -20.24 -0.66 -8.58
N GLY A 18 -19.75 -0.77 -9.81
CA GLY A 18 -20.29 -0.03 -10.95
C GLY A 18 -20.10 1.49 -10.86
N ILE A 19 -19.09 1.94 -10.12
CA ILE A 19 -18.79 3.35 -9.87
C ILE A 19 -17.66 3.79 -10.80
N THR A 20 -17.83 4.92 -11.50
CA THR A 20 -16.77 5.56 -12.27
C THR A 20 -16.36 6.86 -11.59
N THR A 21 -15.07 7.03 -11.32
CA THR A 21 -14.50 8.23 -10.67
C THR A 21 -13.44 8.85 -11.57
N ARG A 22 -13.44 10.18 -11.70
CA ARG A 22 -12.34 10.90 -12.36
C ARG A 22 -11.12 10.92 -11.43
N ILE A 23 -9.98 10.53 -11.98
CA ILE A 23 -8.70 10.43 -11.28
C ILE A 23 -7.86 11.70 -11.50
N SER A 24 -7.91 12.28 -12.69
CA SER A 24 -7.22 13.53 -13.07
C SER A 24 -7.89 14.76 -12.43
N VAL A 25 -7.86 14.81 -11.11
CA VAL A 25 -8.36 15.94 -10.30
C VAL A 25 -7.29 16.38 -9.30
N SER A 26 -7.34 17.64 -8.88
CA SER A 26 -6.47 18.15 -7.82
C SER A 26 -6.77 17.48 -6.47
N SER A 27 -5.94 17.73 -5.46
CA SER A 27 -6.21 17.24 -4.09
C SER A 27 -7.53 17.76 -3.49
N SER A 28 -8.10 18.84 -4.01
CA SER A 28 -9.44 19.34 -3.63
C SER A 28 -10.58 18.76 -4.47
N GLY A 29 -10.29 17.88 -5.43
CA GLY A 29 -11.27 17.29 -6.35
C GLY A 29 -11.63 18.18 -7.55
N THR A 30 -10.88 19.25 -7.81
CA THR A 30 -11.10 20.14 -8.95
C THR A 30 -10.58 19.48 -10.23
N GLU A 31 -11.35 19.57 -11.32
CA GLU A 31 -10.94 19.13 -12.67
C GLU A 31 -9.74 19.96 -13.15
N GLY A 32 -8.73 19.30 -13.73
CA GLY A 32 -7.53 19.99 -14.22
C GLY A 32 -7.76 20.78 -15.50
N ASP A 33 -6.91 21.78 -15.73
CA ASP A 33 -6.95 22.67 -16.90
C ASP A 33 -6.29 22.10 -18.18
N GLY A 34 -5.61 20.95 -18.06
CA GLY A 34 -4.91 20.24 -19.12
C GLY A 34 -5.44 18.83 -19.39
N PHE A 35 -4.90 18.18 -20.41
CA PHE A 35 -5.13 16.76 -20.69
C PHE A 35 -4.31 15.85 -19.77
N SER A 36 -4.86 14.69 -19.49
CA SER A 36 -4.21 13.60 -18.77
C SER A 36 -4.31 12.31 -19.59
N GLU A 37 -3.21 11.56 -19.66
CA GLU A 37 -3.08 10.37 -20.51
C GLU A 37 -2.23 9.27 -19.86
N ALA A 38 -2.17 8.11 -20.53
CA ALA A 38 -1.31 6.96 -20.17
C ALA A 38 -1.37 6.55 -18.68
N PRO A 39 -2.55 6.14 -18.16
CA PRO A 39 -2.67 5.76 -16.76
C PRO A 39 -2.03 4.40 -16.46
N SER A 40 -1.50 4.25 -15.25
CA SER A 40 -1.03 3.00 -14.65
C SER A 40 -1.58 2.91 -13.23
N VAL A 41 -2.11 1.75 -12.85
CA VAL A 41 -2.85 1.57 -11.59
C VAL A 41 -2.16 0.55 -10.70
N SER A 42 -2.04 0.85 -9.40
CA SER A 42 -1.55 -0.11 -8.40
C SER A 42 -2.50 -1.30 -8.30
N TYR A 43 -2.00 -2.38 -7.72
CA TYR A 43 -2.72 -3.64 -7.67
C TYR A 43 -4.08 -3.52 -6.95
N ASP A 44 -4.11 -2.81 -5.82
CA ASP A 44 -5.30 -2.53 -5.02
C ASP A 44 -6.16 -1.39 -5.60
N GLY A 45 -5.71 -0.76 -6.68
CA GLY A 45 -6.35 0.39 -7.29
C GLY A 45 -6.34 1.65 -6.43
N ARG A 46 -5.54 1.72 -5.36
CA ARG A 46 -5.40 2.91 -4.51
C ARG A 46 -4.63 4.02 -5.22
N PHE A 47 -3.52 3.68 -5.85
CA PHE A 47 -2.66 4.62 -6.53
C PHE A 47 -2.86 4.54 -8.03
N VAL A 48 -3.06 5.68 -8.67
CA VAL A 48 -3.10 5.77 -10.13
C VAL A 48 -2.08 6.80 -10.58
N ALA A 49 -1.04 6.33 -11.26
CA ALA A 49 -0.05 7.17 -11.93
C ALA A 49 -0.53 7.55 -13.33
N PHE A 50 -0.30 8.78 -13.75
CA PHE A 50 -0.70 9.25 -15.08
C PHE A 50 0.18 10.42 -15.53
N VAL A 51 0.24 10.62 -16.85
CA VAL A 51 0.85 11.82 -17.44
C VAL A 51 -0.19 12.93 -17.41
N SER A 52 0.21 14.15 -17.03
CA SER A 52 -0.64 15.33 -17.19
C SER A 52 0.17 16.54 -17.65
N ASN A 53 -0.47 17.41 -18.43
CA ASN A 53 0.04 18.75 -18.72
C ASN A 53 -0.78 19.86 -18.02
N ALA A 54 -1.63 19.47 -17.07
CA ALA A 54 -2.43 20.40 -16.28
C ALA A 54 -1.56 21.10 -15.21
N TYR A 55 -1.77 22.40 -15.04
CA TYR A 55 -0.98 23.26 -14.14
C TYR A 55 -1.52 23.31 -12.71
N ASP A 56 -2.77 22.89 -12.53
CA ASP A 56 -3.58 23.09 -11.33
C ASP A 56 -3.89 21.80 -10.55
N LEU A 57 -3.34 20.67 -11.00
CA LEU A 57 -3.47 19.39 -10.29
C LEU A 57 -2.52 19.29 -9.07
N ASP A 58 -1.33 19.88 -9.17
CA ASP A 58 -0.34 20.00 -8.09
C ASP A 58 0.56 21.24 -8.33
N SER A 59 0.67 22.14 -7.35
CA SER A 59 1.45 23.38 -7.48
C SER A 59 2.97 23.18 -7.50
N THR A 60 3.47 21.98 -7.19
CA THR A 60 4.90 21.64 -7.24
C THR A 60 5.39 21.29 -8.65
N CYS A 61 4.47 21.05 -9.58
CA CYS A 61 4.76 20.75 -10.99
C CYS A 61 3.81 21.51 -11.91
N ASN A 62 3.93 22.83 -11.92
CA ASN A 62 3.01 23.77 -12.57
C ASN A 62 3.68 24.55 -13.73
N TYR A 63 4.50 23.87 -14.53
CA TYR A 63 5.18 24.48 -15.67
C TYR A 63 4.80 23.79 -16.98
N ALA A 64 5.18 24.38 -18.12
CA ALA A 64 4.79 23.98 -19.47
C ALA A 64 5.49 22.69 -19.94
N ALA A 65 5.48 21.66 -19.10
CA ALA A 65 6.00 20.33 -19.37
C ALA A 65 4.96 19.29 -18.95
N ARG A 66 5.03 18.09 -19.55
CA ARG A 66 4.28 16.92 -19.12
C ARG A 66 4.91 16.36 -17.86
N HIS A 67 4.12 16.20 -16.81
CA HIS A 67 4.57 15.63 -15.55
C HIS A 67 3.90 14.29 -15.28
N ILE A 68 4.57 13.48 -14.47
CA ILE A 68 3.94 12.29 -13.90
C ILE A 68 3.32 12.69 -12.57
N LEU A 69 2.03 12.44 -12.43
CA LEU A 69 1.30 12.62 -11.18
C LEU A 69 0.78 11.27 -10.69
N VAL A 70 0.60 11.16 -9.38
CA VAL A 70 -0.05 10.02 -8.74
C VAL A 70 -1.20 10.50 -7.88
N ARG A 71 -2.38 9.90 -8.09
CA ARG A 71 -3.54 10.05 -7.22
C ARG A 71 -3.54 8.93 -6.19
N ASP A 72 -3.41 9.27 -4.92
CA ASP A 72 -3.80 8.40 -3.79
C ASP A 72 -5.30 8.57 -3.54
N ARG A 73 -6.07 7.53 -3.84
CA ARG A 73 -7.52 7.51 -3.69
C ARG A 73 -8.01 7.32 -2.26
N THR A 74 -7.13 6.94 -1.33
CA THR A 74 -7.47 6.82 0.09
C THR A 74 -7.38 8.16 0.78
N THR A 75 -6.34 8.96 0.47
CA THR A 75 -6.13 10.27 1.09
C THR A 75 -6.64 11.42 0.24
N ASP A 76 -7.20 11.13 -0.94
CA ASP A 76 -7.59 12.12 -1.94
C ASP A 76 -6.47 13.11 -2.30
N LYS A 77 -5.23 12.61 -2.32
CA LYS A 77 -4.04 13.42 -2.63
C LYS A 77 -3.60 13.16 -4.05
N THR A 78 -3.45 14.23 -4.83
CA THR A 78 -2.74 14.20 -6.11
C THR A 78 -1.37 14.82 -5.89
N ALA A 79 -0.33 14.08 -6.24
CA ALA A 79 1.07 14.47 -6.02
C ALA A 79 1.89 14.35 -7.30
N CYS A 80 2.75 15.33 -7.58
CA CYS A 80 3.75 15.17 -8.63
C CYS A 80 4.87 14.21 -8.20
N VAL A 81 5.24 13.28 -9.09
CA VAL A 81 6.30 12.27 -8.83
C VAL A 81 7.52 12.45 -9.73
N SER A 82 7.38 13.17 -10.85
CA SER A 82 8.50 13.58 -11.72
C SER A 82 9.18 14.85 -11.18
N LEU A 83 9.66 14.81 -9.93
CA LEU A 83 10.44 15.85 -9.29
C LEU A 83 11.88 15.36 -9.10
N ALA A 84 12.83 16.29 -9.08
CA ALA A 84 14.19 16.00 -8.64
C ALA A 84 14.22 15.57 -7.17
N SER A 85 15.34 14.99 -6.73
CA SER A 85 15.51 14.51 -5.35
C SER A 85 15.44 15.63 -4.30
N ASP A 86 15.79 16.86 -4.67
CA ASP A 86 15.72 18.05 -3.80
C ASP A 86 14.35 18.75 -3.84
N GLY A 87 13.39 18.19 -4.58
CA GLY A 87 12.04 18.73 -4.75
C GLY A 87 11.93 19.80 -5.83
N THR A 88 13.00 20.11 -6.56
CA THR A 88 12.91 20.97 -7.74
C THR A 88 12.16 20.29 -8.88
N GLN A 89 11.52 21.10 -9.72
CA GLN A 89 10.70 20.63 -10.81
C GLN A 89 11.55 20.13 -11.98
N ALA A 90 11.13 19.03 -12.61
CA ALA A 90 11.72 18.57 -13.86
C ALA A 90 11.67 19.67 -14.93
N ASP A 91 12.77 19.89 -15.64
CA ASP A 91 12.88 20.89 -16.71
C ASP A 91 12.62 20.33 -18.12
N GLY A 92 12.19 19.07 -18.20
CA GLY A 92 11.78 18.38 -19.42
C GLY A 92 10.47 17.61 -19.24
N ASP A 93 9.87 17.24 -20.37
CA ASP A 93 8.67 16.41 -20.41
C ASP A 93 8.96 15.00 -19.83
N SER A 94 7.95 14.40 -19.21
CA SER A 94 7.97 13.03 -18.69
C SER A 94 6.81 12.19 -19.24
N TRP A 95 7.05 10.89 -19.46
CA TRP A 95 6.12 9.98 -20.13
C TRP A 95 6.07 8.57 -19.54
N ASN A 96 5.02 7.85 -19.95
CA ASN A 96 4.86 6.40 -19.81
C ASN A 96 5.12 5.89 -18.37
N PRO A 97 4.36 6.37 -17.37
CA PRO A 97 4.54 5.90 -16.01
C PRO A 97 4.12 4.43 -15.88
N SER A 98 4.86 3.69 -15.05
CA SER A 98 4.51 2.36 -14.58
C SER A 98 4.63 2.34 -13.06
N ILE A 99 3.53 2.07 -12.37
CA ILE A 99 3.51 1.97 -10.91
C ILE A 99 3.62 0.52 -10.46
N SER A 100 4.39 0.28 -9.40
CA SER A 100 4.50 -1.04 -8.77
C SER A 100 3.17 -1.48 -8.16
N ALA A 101 2.98 -2.79 -7.99
CA ALA A 101 1.78 -3.36 -7.41
C ALA A 101 1.42 -2.73 -6.05
N ASP A 102 2.41 -2.45 -5.20
CA ASP A 102 2.27 -1.83 -3.88
C ASP A 102 2.17 -0.29 -3.91
N GLY A 103 2.23 0.34 -5.08
CA GLY A 103 2.13 1.79 -5.23
C GLY A 103 3.40 2.57 -4.89
N ARG A 104 4.46 1.92 -4.41
CA ARG A 104 5.67 2.59 -3.91
C ARG A 104 6.56 3.15 -5.00
N PHE A 105 6.83 2.35 -6.03
CA PHE A 105 7.76 2.72 -7.09
C PHE A 105 6.99 3.18 -8.32
N VAL A 106 7.39 4.31 -8.89
CA VAL A 106 6.92 4.75 -10.21
C VAL A 106 8.13 4.88 -11.13
N ALA A 107 8.20 4.01 -12.13
CA ALA A 107 9.15 4.13 -13.22
C ALA A 107 8.56 5.01 -14.32
N PHE A 108 9.35 5.92 -14.89
CA PHE A 108 8.93 6.80 -15.98
C PHE A 108 10.13 7.24 -16.83
N GLY A 109 9.87 7.61 -18.08
CA GLY A 109 10.88 8.24 -18.94
C GLY A 109 10.82 9.76 -18.83
N SER A 110 11.97 10.44 -18.84
CA SER A 110 12.02 11.90 -18.83
C SER A 110 13.13 12.44 -19.74
N ASP A 111 12.87 13.58 -20.38
CA ASP A 111 13.87 14.35 -21.14
C ASP A 111 14.53 15.45 -20.25
N ALA A 112 14.22 15.48 -18.95
CA ALA A 112 14.77 16.41 -17.98
C ALA A 112 16.19 16.00 -17.55
N ASP A 113 17.12 16.95 -17.52
CA ASP A 113 18.53 16.73 -17.14
C ASP A 113 18.79 17.01 -15.64
N ASN A 114 17.78 17.54 -14.95
CA ASN A 114 17.89 18.01 -13.57
C ASN A 114 17.27 17.05 -12.53
N LEU A 115 16.78 15.88 -12.94
CA LEU A 115 16.12 14.94 -12.02
C LEU A 115 17.08 14.25 -11.06
N VAL A 116 18.32 13.99 -11.52
CA VAL A 116 19.39 13.41 -10.72
C VAL A 116 20.72 14.11 -11.02
N PRO A 117 21.64 14.23 -10.05
CA PRO A 117 22.94 14.82 -10.30
C PRO A 117 23.74 14.04 -11.35
N GLY A 118 24.26 14.76 -12.36
CA GLY A 118 25.16 14.18 -13.37
C GLY A 118 24.46 13.55 -14.57
N ASP A 119 23.17 13.82 -14.78
CA ASP A 119 22.51 13.55 -16.04
C ASP A 119 22.75 14.71 -17.02
N ASP A 120 23.65 14.51 -18.00
CA ASP A 120 24.14 15.57 -18.89
C ASP A 120 24.23 15.13 -20.37
N ASN A 121 23.56 14.02 -20.71
CA ASN A 121 23.73 13.35 -22.00
C ASN A 121 22.73 13.84 -23.08
N ASN A 122 21.77 14.69 -22.71
CA ASN A 122 20.65 15.20 -23.52
C ASN A 122 19.82 14.10 -24.21
N ARG A 123 19.64 12.97 -23.54
CA ARG A 123 18.79 11.85 -23.98
C ARG A 123 17.70 11.62 -22.96
N ARG A 124 16.66 10.92 -23.41
CA ARG A 124 15.64 10.42 -22.52
C ARG A 124 16.21 9.30 -21.66
N ASP A 125 16.10 9.47 -20.36
CA ASP A 125 16.49 8.46 -19.39
C ASP A 125 15.27 7.91 -18.63
N ILE A 126 15.46 6.74 -18.01
CA ILE A 126 14.44 6.09 -17.20
C ILE A 126 14.75 6.32 -15.73
N PHE A 127 13.79 6.91 -15.03
CA PHE A 127 13.87 7.23 -13.62
C PHE A 127 12.90 6.36 -12.82
N VAL A 128 13.24 6.11 -11.56
CA VAL A 128 12.34 5.46 -10.60
C VAL A 128 12.18 6.37 -9.40
N ARG A 129 10.95 6.82 -9.14
CA ARG A 129 10.60 7.52 -7.91
C ARG A 129 10.13 6.50 -6.88
N ASP A 130 10.81 6.48 -5.73
CA ASP A 130 10.31 5.83 -4.52
C ASP A 130 9.44 6.83 -3.75
N GLN A 131 8.14 6.52 -3.59
CA GLN A 131 7.18 7.33 -2.83
C GLN A 131 7.17 6.98 -1.34
N GLY A 132 7.95 5.97 -0.93
CA GLY A 132 7.81 5.30 0.36
C GLY A 132 6.61 4.35 0.38
N ALA A 133 6.55 3.46 1.36
CA ALA A 133 5.33 2.69 1.60
C ALA A 133 4.17 3.66 1.92
N GLY A 134 2.96 3.38 1.41
CA GLY A 134 1.79 4.23 1.64
C GLY A 134 1.71 4.63 3.11
N GLY A 135 1.83 5.94 3.38
CA GLY A 135 2.21 6.46 4.68
C GLY A 135 1.34 5.95 5.85
N PRO A 136 1.84 6.06 7.10
CA PRO A 136 1.18 5.46 8.25
C PRO A 136 -0.28 5.92 8.40
N VAL A 137 -1.18 4.96 8.64
CA VAL A 137 -2.59 5.21 8.95
C VAL A 137 -2.74 5.09 10.47
N ALA A 138 -3.11 6.19 11.13
CA ALA A 138 -3.27 6.22 12.58
C ALA A 138 -4.72 6.46 12.99
N GLY A 139 -5.16 5.82 14.08
CA GLY A 139 -6.49 5.98 14.66
C GLY A 139 -6.44 5.98 16.18
N THR A 140 -7.34 6.75 16.80
CA THR A 140 -7.51 6.76 18.25
C THR A 140 -8.51 5.67 18.64
N ILE A 141 -8.08 4.72 19.47
CA ILE A 141 -8.88 3.62 20.00
C ILE A 141 -9.13 3.86 21.49
N PRO A 142 -10.36 4.25 21.88
CA PRO A 142 -10.73 4.39 23.29
C PRO A 142 -10.82 3.02 23.99
N THR A 143 -10.96 3.04 25.32
CA THR A 143 -11.19 1.81 26.11
C THR A 143 -12.51 1.11 25.76
N SER A 144 -13.47 1.81 25.15
CA SER A 144 -14.69 1.20 24.60
C SER A 144 -14.45 0.37 23.33
N GLY A 145 -13.23 0.34 22.80
CA GLY A 145 -12.89 -0.31 21.53
C GLY A 145 -13.07 0.61 20.31
N GLY A 146 -12.70 0.09 19.15
CA GLY A 146 -12.75 0.81 17.89
C GLY A 146 -12.13 0.05 16.72
N LEU A 147 -12.24 0.64 15.52
CA LEU A 147 -11.66 0.11 14.30
C LEU A 147 -10.52 1.00 13.81
N LEU A 148 -9.47 0.39 13.28
CA LEU A 148 -8.53 1.04 12.38
C LEU A 148 -8.62 0.35 11.02
N VAL A 149 -8.91 1.13 9.97
CA VAL A 149 -9.05 0.61 8.60
C VAL A 149 -7.92 1.18 7.75
N ALA A 150 -7.13 0.30 7.16
CA ALA A 150 -6.10 0.60 6.17
C ALA A 150 -6.43 -0.13 4.85
N SER A 151 -5.68 0.14 3.77
CA SER A 151 -5.95 -0.49 2.46
C SER A 151 -5.92 -2.02 2.59
N GLY A 152 -7.06 -2.67 2.37
CA GLY A 152 -7.20 -4.13 2.47
C GLY A 152 -7.11 -4.70 3.89
N ILE A 153 -6.93 -3.89 4.94
CA ILE A 153 -6.70 -4.37 6.32
C ILE A 153 -7.68 -3.68 7.28
N VAL A 154 -8.39 -4.50 8.06
CA VAL A 154 -9.26 -4.04 9.15
C VAL A 154 -8.73 -4.58 10.47
N LEU A 155 -8.39 -3.67 11.39
CA LEU A 155 -8.03 -3.98 12.76
C LEU A 155 -9.20 -3.62 13.66
N ASN A 156 -9.84 -4.62 14.25
CA ASN A 156 -10.95 -4.45 15.18
C ASN A 156 -10.51 -4.70 16.61
N PHE A 157 -10.53 -3.66 17.44
CA PHE A 157 -10.17 -3.71 18.85
C PHE A 157 -11.45 -3.73 19.71
N PRO A 158 -11.81 -4.88 20.33
CA PRO A 158 -12.94 -4.94 21.25
C PRO A 158 -12.76 -4.04 22.49
N PRO A 159 -13.82 -3.80 23.27
CA PRO A 159 -13.72 -3.11 24.55
C PRO A 159 -12.65 -3.71 25.48
N ASP A 160 -11.98 -2.81 26.20
CA ASP A 160 -10.89 -3.07 27.13
C ASP A 160 -9.67 -3.74 26.49
N THR A 161 -9.50 -3.67 25.16
CA THR A 161 -8.26 -4.14 24.52
C THR A 161 -7.06 -3.36 25.04
N PHE A 162 -7.19 -2.04 25.20
CA PHE A 162 -6.17 -1.20 25.84
C PHE A 162 -6.66 -0.72 27.21
N THR A 163 -5.74 -0.57 28.16
CA THR A 163 -6.03 -0.09 29.53
C THR A 163 -6.31 1.42 29.60
N ASP A 164 -5.97 2.15 28.55
CA ASP A 164 -6.24 3.57 28.34
C ASP A 164 -6.39 3.82 26.82
N THR A 165 -6.84 5.01 26.44
CA THR A 165 -6.94 5.42 25.04
C THR A 165 -5.58 5.32 24.36
N ALA A 166 -5.52 4.53 23.28
CA ALA A 166 -4.31 4.33 22.49
C ALA A 166 -4.44 4.99 21.12
N VAL A 167 -3.35 5.57 20.62
CA VAL A 167 -3.21 5.90 19.20
C VAL A 167 -2.53 4.70 18.56
N VAL A 168 -3.28 3.97 17.73
CA VAL A 168 -2.79 2.81 16.97
C VAL A 168 -2.38 3.30 15.59
N THR A 169 -1.22 2.87 15.13
CA THR A 169 -0.68 3.21 13.83
C THR A 169 -0.41 1.93 13.05
N HIS A 170 -0.94 1.87 11.83
CA HIS A 170 -0.61 0.87 10.83
C HIS A 170 0.38 1.49 9.83
N THR A 171 1.51 0.84 9.62
CA THR A 171 2.53 1.27 8.65
C THR A 171 2.76 0.16 7.65
N ALA A 172 2.35 0.35 6.39
CA ALA A 172 2.68 -0.61 5.34
C ALA A 172 4.21 -0.70 5.16
N ARG A 173 4.71 -1.88 4.80
CA ARG A 173 6.10 -2.11 4.41
C ARG A 173 6.15 -2.75 3.04
N SER A 174 7.18 -2.41 2.28
CA SER A 174 7.47 -3.18 1.07
C SER A 174 8.11 -4.52 1.43
N PRO A 175 7.91 -5.57 0.60
CA PRO A 175 8.53 -6.88 0.81
C PRO A 175 10.06 -6.83 0.96
N GLY A 176 10.74 -5.87 0.31
CA GLY A 176 12.19 -5.71 0.41
C GLY A 176 12.70 -5.08 1.73
N ASP A 177 11.83 -4.39 2.46
CA ASP A 177 12.15 -3.75 3.75
C ASP A 177 11.76 -4.61 4.95
N ALA A 178 11.14 -5.76 4.70
CA ALA A 178 10.80 -6.75 5.69
C ALA A 178 11.83 -7.89 5.70
N PRO A 179 12.07 -8.54 6.85
CA PRO A 179 12.91 -9.73 6.89
C PRO A 179 12.42 -10.80 5.91
N SER A 180 13.36 -11.44 5.19
CA SER A 180 13.00 -12.46 4.21
C SER A 180 12.24 -13.63 4.87
N PRO A 181 11.13 -14.11 4.27
CA PRO A 181 10.43 -15.32 4.71
C PRO A 181 11.23 -16.63 4.55
N GLY A 182 12.40 -16.60 3.89
CA GLY A 182 13.17 -17.78 3.53
C GLY A 182 12.62 -18.51 2.31
N ASP A 183 13.09 -19.74 2.06
CA ASP A 183 12.84 -20.44 0.78
C ASP A 183 11.47 -21.13 0.69
N ASN A 184 10.84 -21.45 1.82
CA ASN A 184 9.61 -22.25 1.85
C ASN A 184 8.34 -21.40 1.85
N LEU A 185 8.44 -20.16 2.29
CA LEU A 185 7.33 -19.22 2.39
C LEU A 185 7.52 -18.10 1.37
N THR A 186 6.42 -17.64 0.78
CA THR A 186 6.39 -16.42 -0.02
C THR A 186 5.39 -15.45 0.59
N GLY A 187 5.75 -14.17 0.61
CA GLY A 187 4.81 -13.12 0.94
C GLY A 187 3.90 -12.80 -0.24
N ILE A 188 2.67 -12.37 0.04
CA ILE A 188 1.67 -11.97 -0.96
C ILE A 188 1.50 -10.45 -1.05
N GLY A 189 2.48 -9.68 -0.58
CA GLY A 189 2.48 -8.21 -0.64
C GLY A 189 2.00 -7.50 0.61
N HIS A 190 1.37 -8.19 1.56
CA HIS A 190 0.97 -7.59 2.85
C HIS A 190 2.07 -7.76 3.89
N PHE A 191 2.99 -6.80 3.98
CA PHE A 191 3.92 -6.62 5.10
C PHE A 191 3.59 -5.29 5.77
N PHE A 192 3.49 -5.25 7.10
CA PHE A 192 3.10 -4.04 7.80
C PHE A 192 3.44 -4.09 9.30
N ASP A 193 3.77 -2.94 9.88
CA ASP A 193 3.79 -2.78 11.33
C ASP A 193 2.41 -2.37 11.84
N VAL A 194 2.10 -2.84 13.04
CA VAL A 194 1.11 -2.22 13.90
C VAL A 194 1.81 -1.85 15.20
N ASP A 195 1.76 -0.57 15.54
CA ASP A 195 2.27 -0.04 16.80
C ASP A 195 1.19 0.78 17.49
N ALA A 196 1.36 1.03 18.79
CA ALA A 196 0.47 1.94 19.49
C ALA A 196 1.19 2.67 20.62
N VAL A 197 0.68 3.85 20.96
CA VAL A 197 1.10 4.62 22.14
C VAL A 197 -0.11 5.05 22.96
N TYR A 198 -0.01 5.02 24.28
CA TYR A 198 -1.06 5.56 25.14
C TYR A 198 -1.10 7.09 25.02
N ARG A 199 -2.28 7.64 24.77
CA ARG A 199 -2.45 9.09 24.56
C ARG A 199 -2.05 9.92 25.79
N SER A 200 -2.24 9.36 26.98
CA SER A 200 -1.94 10.02 28.26
C SER A 200 -0.44 10.12 28.56
N THR A 201 0.34 9.11 28.18
CA THR A 201 1.76 8.99 28.58
C THR A 201 2.74 9.08 27.42
N GLY A 202 2.29 8.84 26.18
CA GLY A 202 3.15 8.67 25.01
C GLY A 202 3.97 7.37 25.01
N LEU A 203 3.79 6.52 26.02
CA LEU A 203 4.51 5.24 26.12
C LEU A 203 3.88 4.19 25.21
N PRO A 204 4.65 3.17 24.77
CA PRO A 204 4.13 2.07 23.97
C PRO A 204 2.91 1.41 24.62
N ALA A 205 1.87 1.20 23.83
CA ALA A 205 0.65 0.50 24.22
C ALA A 205 0.61 -0.89 23.59
N GLN A 206 0.10 -1.85 24.35
CA GLN A 206 -0.13 -3.23 23.91
C GLN A 206 -1.52 -3.68 24.36
N PRO A 207 -2.13 -4.67 23.69
CA PRO A 207 -3.31 -5.33 24.21
C PRO A 207 -3.11 -5.79 25.66
N ALA A 208 -4.10 -5.56 26.50
CA ALA A 208 -4.08 -5.97 27.90
C ALA A 208 -4.02 -7.50 28.01
N SER A 209 -3.51 -8.01 29.13
CA SER A 209 -3.38 -9.45 29.35
C SER A 209 -4.70 -10.21 29.11
N GLY A 210 -4.67 -11.21 28.24
CA GLY A 210 -5.84 -12.02 27.89
C GLY A 210 -6.81 -11.36 26.91
N LYS A 211 -6.48 -10.17 26.38
CA LYS A 211 -7.24 -9.49 25.33
C LYS A 211 -6.58 -9.74 23.98
N SER A 212 -7.43 -9.88 22.96
CA SER A 212 -7.04 -9.98 21.56
C SER A 212 -7.80 -8.95 20.75
N TYR A 213 -7.24 -8.59 19.60
CA TYR A 213 -7.93 -7.82 18.58
C TYR A 213 -8.03 -8.68 17.32
N THR A 214 -8.95 -8.35 16.41
CA THR A 214 -9.09 -9.08 15.15
C THR A 214 -8.37 -8.32 14.05
N VAL A 215 -7.57 -9.04 13.27
CA VAL A 215 -6.97 -8.58 12.02
C VAL A 215 -7.69 -9.29 10.88
N THR A 216 -8.27 -8.56 9.94
CA THR A 216 -8.85 -9.11 8.71
C THR A 216 -8.16 -8.46 7.53
N ILE A 217 -7.59 -9.30 6.66
CA ILE A 217 -6.84 -8.88 5.48
C ILE A 217 -7.54 -9.45 4.26
N SER A 218 -7.98 -8.58 3.37
CA SER A 218 -8.51 -8.95 2.06
C SER A 218 -7.35 -8.97 1.07
N TYR A 219 -7.28 -10.02 0.27
CA TYR A 219 -6.33 -10.14 -0.83
C TYR A 219 -7.07 -10.50 -2.12
N SER A 220 -6.34 -10.62 -3.22
CA SER A 220 -6.87 -11.15 -4.47
C SER A 220 -5.91 -12.08 -5.18
N ASP A 221 -6.43 -12.76 -6.22
CA ASP A 221 -5.76 -13.92 -6.81
C ASP A 221 -4.40 -13.60 -7.42
N ALA A 222 -4.19 -12.37 -7.89
CA ALA A 222 -2.92 -11.95 -8.47
C ALA A 222 -1.90 -11.48 -7.40
N GLU A 223 -2.35 -11.00 -6.23
CA GLU A 223 -1.58 -10.72 -5.02
C GLU A 223 -0.97 -12.00 -4.44
N LYS A 224 -1.79 -13.05 -4.39
CA LYS A 224 -1.37 -14.40 -3.96
C LYS A 224 -0.17 -14.91 -4.76
N GLY A 225 -0.14 -14.63 -6.06
CA GLY A 225 0.92 -15.07 -6.96
C GLY A 225 1.15 -16.60 -6.85
N PRO A 226 2.39 -17.05 -6.60
CA PRO A 226 2.72 -18.47 -6.54
C PRO A 226 2.35 -19.16 -5.22
N ALA A 227 1.82 -18.43 -4.23
CA ALA A 227 1.47 -19.01 -2.94
C ALA A 227 0.32 -20.03 -3.07
N ILE A 228 0.41 -21.13 -2.31
CA ILE A 228 -0.69 -22.08 -2.16
C ILE A 228 -1.71 -21.45 -1.22
N GLU A 229 -2.84 -21.06 -1.78
CA GLU A 229 -3.87 -20.27 -1.08
C GLU A 229 -4.33 -20.86 0.25
N SER A 230 -4.55 -22.17 0.30
CA SER A 230 -4.98 -22.87 1.50
C SER A 230 -3.95 -22.85 2.65
N THR A 231 -2.73 -22.39 2.38
CA THR A 231 -1.64 -22.29 3.36
C THR A 231 -1.40 -20.86 3.83
N LEU A 232 -2.10 -19.87 3.23
CA LEU A 232 -1.98 -18.48 3.65
C LEU A 232 -2.33 -18.33 5.12
N ALA A 233 -1.48 -17.59 5.83
CA ALA A 233 -1.70 -17.24 7.21
C ALA A 233 -1.01 -15.91 7.54
N LEU A 234 -1.42 -15.32 8.64
CA LEU A 234 -0.75 -14.19 9.26
C LEU A 234 0.47 -14.69 10.04
N TYR A 235 1.60 -14.03 9.89
CA TYR A 235 2.84 -14.29 10.61
C TYR A 235 3.33 -13.02 11.28
N TYR A 236 3.92 -13.13 12.47
CA TYR A 236 4.66 -12.04 13.11
C TYR A 236 6.15 -12.30 13.11
N TRP A 237 6.94 -11.22 13.12
CA TRP A 237 8.38 -11.31 13.35
C TRP A 237 8.69 -11.35 14.85
N ASP A 238 9.43 -12.36 15.32
CA ASP A 238 9.82 -12.50 16.73
C ASP A 238 11.19 -11.87 17.07
N GLY A 239 11.85 -11.27 16.08
CA GLY A 239 13.23 -10.76 16.19
C GLY A 239 14.27 -11.60 15.45
N GLY A 240 13.95 -12.86 15.09
CA GLY A 240 14.84 -13.75 14.35
C GLY A 240 14.18 -14.57 13.25
N GLN A 241 12.87 -14.84 13.35
CA GLN A 241 12.11 -15.59 12.35
C GLN A 241 10.65 -15.13 12.27
N TRP A 242 10.01 -15.51 11.16
CA TRP A 242 8.57 -15.39 11.02
C TRP A 242 7.86 -16.54 11.73
N VAL A 243 7.01 -16.21 12.70
CA VAL A 243 6.21 -17.17 13.47
C VAL A 243 4.75 -17.06 13.05
N LYS A 244 4.14 -18.21 12.74
CA LYS A 244 2.73 -18.27 12.34
C LYS A 244 1.84 -17.87 13.51
N GLU A 245 0.92 -16.94 13.29
CA GLU A 245 -0.13 -16.61 14.25
C GLU A 245 -1.08 -17.79 14.38
N ALA A 246 -1.16 -18.38 15.57
CA ALA A 246 -1.88 -19.62 15.81
C ALA A 246 -3.38 -19.50 15.52
N SER A 247 -3.95 -18.31 15.72
CA SER A 247 -5.36 -18.02 15.45
C SER A 247 -5.68 -17.76 13.98
N SER A 248 -4.68 -17.78 13.09
CA SER A 248 -4.87 -17.42 11.69
C SER A 248 -5.74 -18.42 10.91
N GLN A 249 -6.69 -17.90 10.15
CA GLN A 249 -7.60 -18.64 9.29
C GLN A 249 -7.67 -17.97 7.91
N VAL A 250 -7.59 -18.78 6.86
CA VAL A 250 -7.82 -18.32 5.48
C VAL A 250 -9.21 -18.76 5.03
N ASP A 251 -9.96 -17.82 4.47
CA ASP A 251 -11.20 -18.06 3.73
C ASP A 251 -10.91 -17.84 2.24
N THR A 252 -10.73 -18.94 1.51
CA THR A 252 -10.43 -18.94 0.07
C THR A 252 -11.66 -18.68 -0.79
N ALA A 253 -12.87 -18.65 -0.21
CA ALA A 253 -14.07 -18.29 -0.97
C ALA A 253 -14.25 -16.78 -1.02
N ASN A 254 -13.78 -16.08 0.02
CA ASN A 254 -13.87 -14.63 0.15
C ASN A 254 -12.53 -13.90 -0.02
N ASN A 255 -11.45 -14.63 -0.29
CA ASN A 255 -10.08 -14.13 -0.38
C ASN A 255 -9.69 -13.29 0.85
N THR A 256 -9.87 -13.86 2.04
CA THR A 256 -9.48 -13.18 3.29
C THR A 256 -8.61 -14.06 4.18
N VAL A 257 -7.70 -13.41 4.92
CA VAL A 257 -6.99 -13.99 6.06
C VAL A 257 -7.44 -13.25 7.31
N THR A 258 -7.93 -13.97 8.31
CA THR A 258 -8.32 -13.41 9.61
C THR A 258 -7.47 -14.01 10.71
N ALA A 259 -7.13 -13.23 11.74
CA ALA A 259 -6.44 -13.68 12.94
C ALA A 259 -6.89 -12.90 14.18
N ALA A 260 -6.65 -13.44 15.36
CA ALA A 260 -6.96 -12.83 16.66
C ALA A 260 -5.72 -12.73 17.57
N PRO A 261 -4.67 -11.99 17.16
CA PRO A 261 -3.46 -11.83 17.97
C PRO A 261 -3.71 -11.05 19.27
N ASN A 262 -2.81 -11.26 20.23
CA ASN A 262 -2.83 -10.61 21.55
C ASN A 262 -1.65 -9.65 21.78
N HIS A 263 -0.91 -9.33 20.71
CA HIS A 263 0.20 -8.38 20.73
C HIS A 263 0.23 -7.61 19.42
N LEU A 264 0.83 -6.42 19.42
CA LEU A 264 1.15 -5.70 18.19
C LEU A 264 2.57 -6.09 17.72
N SER A 265 2.84 -6.03 16.42
CA SER A 265 4.12 -6.49 15.86
C SER A 265 4.31 -6.00 14.42
N LEU A 266 5.45 -6.38 13.84
CA LEU A 266 5.63 -6.49 12.41
C LEU A 266 4.95 -7.77 11.93
N TRP A 267 4.05 -7.62 10.96
CA TRP A 267 3.20 -8.68 10.41
C TRP A 267 3.47 -8.90 8.93
N ALA A 268 3.22 -10.13 8.47
CA ALA A 268 3.18 -10.48 7.06
C ALA A 268 2.10 -11.53 6.77
N VAL A 269 1.49 -11.46 5.58
CA VAL A 269 0.72 -12.60 5.05
C VAL A 269 1.62 -13.45 4.17
N LEU A 270 1.87 -14.67 4.62
CA LEU A 270 2.77 -15.61 3.97
C LEU A 270 2.04 -16.92 3.65
N GLY A 271 2.47 -17.60 2.58
CA GLY A 271 2.01 -18.94 2.21
C GLY A 271 3.14 -19.81 1.68
N GLU A 272 2.94 -21.11 1.67
CA GLU A 272 3.87 -22.08 1.09
C GLU A 272 3.88 -21.96 -0.43
N THR A 273 5.04 -22.18 -1.07
CA THR A 273 5.14 -22.26 -2.54
C THR A 273 5.09 -23.71 -3.05
N ARG A 274 5.30 -24.69 -2.17
CA ARG A 274 5.34 -26.13 -2.48
C ARG A 274 4.85 -26.93 -1.29
N ARG A 275 4.05 -27.97 -1.52
CA ARG A 275 3.68 -28.93 -0.47
C ARG A 275 4.82 -29.91 -0.23
N VAL A 276 5.34 -29.97 0.99
CA VAL A 276 6.20 -31.07 1.42
C VAL A 276 5.30 -32.13 2.06
N TYR A 277 5.02 -33.20 1.33
CA TYR A 277 4.38 -34.38 1.91
C TYR A 277 5.45 -35.20 2.63
N LEU A 278 5.44 -35.20 3.96
CA LEU A 278 6.20 -36.20 4.72
C LEU A 278 5.50 -37.56 4.56
N PRO A 279 6.16 -38.60 4.02
CA PRO A 279 5.56 -39.92 3.97
C PRO A 279 5.34 -40.43 5.41
N LEU A 280 4.09 -40.72 5.74
CA LEU A 280 3.75 -41.41 6.98
C LEU A 280 4.26 -42.86 6.86
N VAL A 281 5.39 -43.16 7.49
CA VAL A 281 5.84 -44.56 7.64
C VAL A 281 5.03 -45.17 8.77
N LEU A 282 3.90 -45.79 8.43
CA LEU A 282 3.24 -46.75 9.31
C LEU A 282 4.18 -47.95 9.45
N ARG A 283 4.83 -48.08 10.62
CA ARG A 283 5.43 -49.36 11.00
C ARG A 283 4.28 -50.27 11.39
N ASP A 284 3.96 -51.23 10.54
CA ASP A 284 3.18 -52.39 10.94
C ASP A 284 4.00 -53.14 12.03
N TYR A 285 3.41 -53.27 13.22
CA TYR A 285 3.97 -54.00 14.36
C TYR A 285 3.74 -55.50 14.23
#